data_AF-A0A2W6EYM5-F1
#
_entry.id   AF-A0A2W6EYM5-F1
#
_cell.length_a   1.000
_cell.length_b   1.000
_cell.length_c   1.000
_cell.angle_alpha   90.00
_cell.angle_beta   90.00
_cell.angle_gamma   90.00
#
_symmetry.space_group_name_H-M   'P 1'
#
loop_
_entity.id
_entity.type
_entity.pdbx_description
1 polymer ?
#
loop_
_entity_poly.entity_id
_entity_poly.type
_entity_poly.pdbx_seq_one_letter_code
_entity_poly.pdbx_strand_id
1 'polypeptide(L)'
;MTPGARLRAGALPVIAAALVSGVLGVQIANGGGDFTPARPAAPCAQRSVTSESSGIEGLGERLVLLGLDGAACRLGVTREALTLELAQSGVPTDAQVNALRAGLLQALDHMKADGTLPPASELTDEALDNADLNRFIKAAIRALPDSVINAALKIDDVLRRTINELDLRSLLTNLNDPDELTRQINAAVTDAVKSSLVARLRDLH
;
A
#
# COMPACT_ATOMS: atom_id res chain seq x y z
N MET A 1 30.28 45.59 -38.33
CA MET A 1 30.13 44.75 -37.12
C MET A 1 30.77 45.49 -35.95
N THR A 2 29.99 46.04 -35.04
CA THR A 2 30.47 46.86 -33.93
C THR A 2 31.14 45.99 -32.84
N PRO A 3 32.29 46.39 -32.28
CA PRO A 3 33.04 45.60 -31.30
C PRO A 3 32.27 45.29 -30.00
N GLY A 4 31.23 46.05 -29.68
CA GLY A 4 30.34 45.80 -28.53
C GLY A 4 29.46 44.54 -28.65
N ALA A 5 29.18 44.06 -29.87
CA ALA A 5 28.36 42.86 -30.07
C ALA A 5 29.12 41.56 -29.75
N ARG A 6 30.44 41.52 -30.00
CA ARG A 6 31.29 40.34 -29.74
C ARG A 6 31.61 40.15 -28.25
N LEU A 7 31.76 41.24 -27.50
CA LEU A 7 31.93 41.22 -26.04
C LEU A 7 30.67 40.69 -25.32
N ARG A 8 29.47 41.06 -25.80
CA ARG A 8 28.20 40.54 -25.26
C ARG A 8 27.97 39.07 -25.61
N ALA A 9 28.39 38.63 -26.79
CA ALA A 9 28.27 37.23 -27.22
C ALA A 9 29.18 36.26 -26.44
N GLY A 10 30.34 36.74 -25.95
CA GLY A 10 31.26 35.94 -25.11
C GLY A 10 30.98 36.05 -23.60
N ALA A 11 30.45 37.18 -23.12
CA ALA A 11 30.19 37.37 -21.69
C ALA A 11 29.05 36.48 -21.16
N LEU A 12 28.00 36.30 -21.94
CA LEU A 12 26.83 35.50 -21.55
C LEU A 12 27.14 34.02 -21.28
N PRO A 13 27.88 33.29 -22.15
CA PRO A 13 28.25 31.91 -21.87
C PRO A 13 29.23 31.79 -20.69
N VAL A 14 30.12 32.78 -20.49
CA VAL A 14 31.03 32.79 -19.33
C VAL A 14 30.27 32.98 -18.02
N ILE A 15 29.30 33.90 -17.99
CA ILE A 15 28.44 34.11 -16.82
C ILE A 15 27.60 32.86 -16.54
N ALA A 16 27.03 32.23 -17.57
CA ALA A 16 26.28 30.99 -17.41
C ALA A 16 27.14 29.85 -16.84
N ALA A 17 28.36 29.67 -17.37
CA ALA A 17 29.30 28.67 -16.87
C ALA A 17 29.70 28.92 -15.41
N ALA A 18 29.92 30.19 -15.03
CA ALA A 18 30.22 30.56 -13.65
C ALA A 18 29.05 30.27 -12.71
N LEU A 19 27.81 30.58 -13.10
CA LEU A 19 26.61 30.29 -12.31
C LEU A 19 26.39 28.78 -12.14
N VAL A 20 26.52 27.99 -13.21
CA VAL A 20 26.39 26.52 -13.15
C VAL A 20 27.48 25.93 -12.25
N SER A 21 28.73 26.38 -12.41
CA SER A 21 29.85 25.91 -11.58
C SER A 21 29.65 26.27 -10.10
N GLY A 22 29.07 27.44 -9.81
CA GLY A 22 28.70 27.86 -8.46
C GLY A 22 27.66 26.92 -7.83
N VAL A 23 26.59 26.60 -8.57
CA VAL A 23 25.56 25.66 -8.10
C VAL A 23 26.14 24.26 -7.88
N LEU A 24 26.95 23.76 -8.82
CA LEU A 24 27.60 22.45 -8.69
C LEU A 24 28.57 22.42 -7.49
N GLY A 25 29.33 23.50 -7.27
CA GLY A 25 30.21 23.63 -6.10
C GLY A 25 29.44 23.56 -4.78
N VAL A 26 28.30 24.26 -4.68
CA VAL A 26 27.42 24.18 -3.51
C VAL A 26 26.85 22.77 -3.32
N GLN A 27 26.39 22.12 -4.39
CA GLN A 27 25.86 20.76 -4.33
C GLN A 27 26.92 19.77 -3.85
N ILE A 28 28.14 19.82 -4.40
CA ILE A 28 29.25 18.95 -3.99
C ILE A 28 29.64 19.22 -2.53
N ALA A 29 29.73 20.49 -2.13
CA ALA A 29 30.06 20.87 -0.75
C ALA A 29 29.00 20.43 0.28
N ASN A 30 27.74 20.27 -0.14
CA ASN A 30 26.65 19.76 0.70
C ASN A 30 26.44 18.24 0.54
N GLY A 31 27.44 17.50 0.04
CA GLY A 31 27.41 16.04 -0.04
C GLY A 31 26.73 15.47 -1.28
N GLY A 32 26.42 16.30 -2.29
CA GLY A 32 25.84 15.85 -3.56
C GLY A 32 26.78 14.96 -4.40
N GLY A 33 28.08 14.93 -4.07
CA GLY A 33 29.06 14.01 -4.68
C GLY A 33 29.18 12.66 -3.97
N ASP A 34 28.76 12.58 -2.71
CA ASP A 34 28.92 11.40 -1.84
C ASP A 34 27.58 10.68 -1.62
N PHE A 35 26.69 10.73 -2.61
CA PHE A 35 25.43 10.00 -2.54
C PHE A 35 25.70 8.48 -2.52
N THR A 36 25.74 7.91 -1.32
CA THR A 36 25.65 6.47 -1.12
C THR A 36 24.18 6.10 -0.99
N PRO A 37 23.60 5.37 -1.96
CA PRO A 37 22.22 4.90 -1.83
C PRO A 37 22.08 4.15 -0.51
N ALA A 38 21.06 4.49 0.28
CA ALA A 38 20.74 3.72 1.48
C ALA A 38 20.57 2.25 1.07
N ARG A 39 21.18 1.34 1.83
CA ARG A 39 20.99 -0.09 1.56
C ARG A 39 19.51 -0.40 1.71
N PRO A 40 18.92 -1.16 0.76
CA PRO A 40 17.57 -1.67 0.89
C PRO A 40 17.37 -2.31 2.26
N ALA A 41 16.19 -2.09 2.84
CA ALA A 41 15.85 -2.69 4.12
C ALA A 41 15.83 -4.22 3.98
N ALA A 42 16.26 -4.92 5.05
CA ALA A 42 16.20 -6.37 5.08
C ALA A 42 14.72 -6.81 5.13
N PRO A 43 14.22 -7.57 4.14
CA PRO A 43 12.81 -7.91 4.04
C PRO A 43 12.35 -8.88 5.15
N CYS A 44 13.28 -9.66 5.70
CA CYS A 44 13.00 -10.64 6.76
C CYS A 44 13.10 -10.06 8.18
N ALA A 45 13.53 -8.80 8.33
CA ALA A 45 13.59 -8.16 9.64
C ALA A 45 12.19 -7.70 10.05
N GLN A 46 11.75 -8.08 11.25
CA GLN A 46 10.51 -7.55 11.83
C GLN A 46 10.63 -6.03 12.00
N ARG A 47 9.60 -5.32 11.56
CA ARG A 47 9.54 -3.86 11.60
C ARG A 47 8.11 -3.42 11.78
N SER A 48 7.91 -2.45 12.67
CA SER A 48 6.68 -1.68 12.68
C SER A 48 6.65 -0.76 11.47
N VAL A 49 5.56 -0.81 10.72
CA VAL A 49 5.30 0.14 9.63
C VAL A 49 4.28 1.14 10.15
N THR A 50 4.68 2.42 10.15
CA THR A 50 3.75 3.53 10.38
C THR A 50 3.05 3.80 9.06
N SER A 51 1.72 3.83 9.09
CA SER A 51 0.90 4.25 7.96
C SER A 51 0.88 5.77 7.89
N GLU A 52 0.95 6.33 6.69
CA GLU A 52 0.73 7.78 6.48
C GLU A 52 -0.75 8.14 6.58
N SER A 53 -1.62 7.18 6.23
CA SER A 53 -3.07 7.29 6.30
C SER A 53 -3.66 6.64 7.57
N SER A 54 -4.88 7.03 7.93
CA SER A 54 -5.66 6.44 9.03
C SER A 54 -6.86 5.63 8.50
N GLY A 55 -7.59 4.95 9.38
CA GLY A 55 -8.84 4.29 9.00
C GLY A 55 -8.65 3.09 8.08
N ILE A 56 -9.55 2.91 7.11
CA ILE A 56 -9.53 1.77 6.18
C ILE A 56 -8.30 1.85 5.26
N GLU A 57 -7.99 3.03 4.75
CA GLU A 57 -6.81 3.25 3.89
C GLU A 57 -5.52 2.90 4.63
N GLY A 58 -5.37 3.37 5.87
CA GLY A 58 -4.18 3.11 6.67
C GLY A 58 -4.01 1.65 7.08
N LEU A 59 -5.12 0.96 7.33
CA LEU A 59 -5.13 -0.48 7.53
C LEU A 59 -4.63 -1.22 6.28
N GLY A 60 -5.13 -0.83 5.10
CA GLY A 60 -4.72 -1.39 3.82
C GLY A 60 -3.24 -1.14 3.50
N GLU A 61 -2.78 0.10 3.65
CA GLU A 61 -1.40 0.51 3.43
C GLU A 61 -0.44 -0.32 4.29
N ARG A 62 -0.71 -0.39 5.60
CA ARG A 62 0.12 -1.16 6.53
C ARG A 62 0.15 -2.65 6.19
N LEU A 63 -1.00 -3.23 5.86
CA LEU A 63 -1.12 -4.63 5.47
C LEU A 63 -0.32 -4.94 4.20
N VAL A 64 -0.42 -4.08 3.18
CA VAL A 64 0.30 -4.25 1.91
C VAL A 64 1.80 -4.10 2.11
N LEU A 65 2.26 -3.08 2.85
CA LEU A 65 3.68 -2.85 3.11
C LEU A 65 4.34 -4.02 3.86
N LEU A 66 3.69 -4.49 4.94
CA LEU A 66 4.15 -5.67 5.67
C LEU A 66 4.07 -6.94 4.80
N GLY A 67 3.03 -7.04 3.96
CA GLY A 67 2.84 -8.16 3.06
C GLY A 67 3.93 -8.27 2.00
N LEU A 68 4.34 -7.13 1.43
CA LEU A 68 5.45 -7.06 0.48
C LEU A 68 6.79 -7.40 1.13
N ASP A 69 7.04 -6.97 2.37
CA ASP A 69 8.24 -7.37 3.13
C ASP A 69 8.26 -8.90 3.30
N GLY A 70 7.14 -9.51 3.72
CA GLY A 70 7.02 -10.97 3.86
C GLY A 70 7.15 -11.75 2.55
N ALA A 71 6.64 -11.20 1.45
CA ALA A 71 6.77 -11.78 0.11
C ALA A 71 8.23 -11.72 -0.39
N ALA A 72 8.87 -10.57 -0.26
CA ALA A 72 10.27 -10.36 -0.64
C ALA A 72 11.21 -11.26 0.17
N CYS A 73 10.94 -11.44 1.47
CA CYS A 73 11.68 -12.36 2.32
C CYS A 73 11.62 -13.81 1.80
N ARG A 74 10.43 -14.27 1.38
CA ARG A 74 10.25 -15.62 0.80
C ARG A 74 10.95 -15.79 -0.54
N LEU A 75 10.97 -14.74 -1.36
CA LEU A 75 11.59 -14.76 -2.68
C LEU A 75 13.10 -14.52 -2.63
N GLY A 76 13.67 -14.16 -1.47
CA GLY A 76 15.10 -13.89 -1.32
C GLY A 76 15.56 -12.61 -2.03
N VAL A 77 14.65 -11.68 -2.29
CA VAL A 77 14.91 -10.39 -2.96
C VAL A 77 14.61 -9.24 -2.02
N THR A 78 15.05 -8.02 -2.36
CA THR A 78 14.65 -6.83 -1.61
C THR A 78 13.21 -6.44 -1.94
N ARG A 79 12.53 -5.71 -1.05
CA ARG A 79 11.19 -5.19 -1.35
C ARG A 79 11.20 -4.33 -2.61
N GLU A 80 12.20 -3.46 -2.76
CA GLU A 80 12.32 -2.55 -3.89
C GLU A 80 12.49 -3.33 -5.21
N ALA A 81 13.28 -4.42 -5.19
CA ALA A 81 13.43 -5.31 -6.34
C ALA A 81 12.12 -6.02 -6.67
N LEU A 82 11.41 -6.55 -5.66
CA LEU A 82 10.10 -7.16 -5.87
C LEU A 82 9.08 -6.16 -6.44
N THR A 83 8.99 -4.96 -5.88
CA THR A 83 8.05 -3.92 -6.38
C THR A 83 8.38 -3.49 -7.80
N LEU A 84 9.67 -3.37 -8.12
CA LEU A 84 10.10 -3.04 -9.47
C LEU A 84 9.76 -4.17 -10.45
N GLU A 85 9.99 -5.41 -10.05
CA GLU A 85 9.67 -6.58 -10.86
C GLU A 85 8.16 -6.70 -11.10
N LEU A 86 7.33 -6.47 -10.07
CA LEU A 86 5.86 -6.45 -10.21
C LEU A 86 5.37 -5.30 -11.12
N ALA A 87 6.04 -4.15 -11.11
CA ALA A 87 5.69 -3.02 -11.96
C ALA A 87 6.12 -3.22 -13.43
N GLN A 88 7.21 -3.96 -13.67
CA GLN A 88 7.78 -4.17 -15.00
C GLN A 88 7.29 -5.46 -15.68
N SER A 89 6.92 -6.48 -14.90
CA SER A 89 6.55 -7.79 -15.42
C SER A 89 5.07 -7.84 -15.79
N GLY A 90 4.77 -8.32 -17.01
CA GLY A 90 3.38 -8.42 -17.48
C GLY A 90 2.59 -9.55 -16.83
N VAL A 91 3.19 -10.73 -16.61
CA VAL A 91 2.50 -11.89 -16.03
C VAL A 91 3.26 -12.37 -14.78
N PRO A 92 2.62 -12.36 -13.60
CA PRO A 92 3.27 -12.81 -12.37
C PRO A 92 3.45 -14.34 -12.36
N THR A 93 4.61 -14.78 -11.89
CA THR A 93 4.91 -16.20 -11.68
C THR A 93 4.09 -16.79 -10.54
N ASP A 94 3.90 -18.12 -10.52
CA ASP A 94 3.25 -18.80 -9.38
C ASP A 94 4.00 -18.52 -8.06
N ALA A 95 5.33 -18.45 -8.11
CA ALA A 95 6.16 -18.15 -6.95
C ALA A 95 5.84 -16.75 -6.38
N GLN A 96 5.73 -15.74 -7.25
CA GLN A 96 5.36 -14.38 -6.84
C GLN A 96 3.96 -14.31 -6.26
N VAL A 97 2.97 -14.93 -6.92
CA VAL A 97 1.58 -14.95 -6.44
C VAL A 97 1.48 -15.63 -5.08
N ASN A 98 2.13 -16.78 -4.90
CA ASN A 98 2.12 -17.52 -3.64
C ASN A 98 2.88 -16.77 -2.54
N ALA A 99 4.03 -16.17 -2.86
CA ALA A 99 4.82 -15.38 -1.91
C ALA A 99 4.03 -14.15 -1.45
N LEU A 100 3.33 -13.46 -2.36
CA LEU A 100 2.50 -12.30 -2.04
C LEU A 100 1.31 -12.68 -1.16
N ARG A 101 0.58 -13.75 -1.50
CA ARG A 101 -0.54 -14.25 -0.68
C ARG A 101 -0.06 -14.60 0.73
N ALA A 102 1.01 -15.38 0.83
CA ALA A 102 1.59 -15.75 2.11
C ALA A 102 2.11 -14.53 2.88
N GLY A 103 2.71 -13.56 2.18
CA GLY A 103 3.13 -12.26 2.71
C GLY A 103 1.98 -11.53 3.39
N LEU A 104 0.87 -11.32 2.68
CA LEU A 104 -0.32 -10.65 3.20
C LEU A 104 -0.94 -11.38 4.40
N LEU A 105 -0.99 -12.71 4.35
CA LEU A 105 -1.47 -13.51 5.49
C LEU A 105 -0.55 -13.39 6.71
N GLN A 106 0.76 -13.39 6.52
CA GLN A 106 1.73 -13.19 7.59
C GLN A 106 1.63 -11.78 8.18
N ALA A 107 1.45 -10.76 7.33
CA ALA A 107 1.24 -9.39 7.77
C ALA A 107 -0.01 -9.27 8.66
N LEU A 108 -1.11 -9.89 8.24
CA LEU A 108 -2.33 -9.97 9.03
C LEU A 108 -2.09 -10.63 10.40
N ASP A 109 -1.38 -11.77 10.42
CA ASP A 109 -1.06 -12.47 11.66
C ASP A 109 -0.17 -11.63 12.59
N HIS A 110 0.79 -10.90 12.04
CA HIS A 110 1.63 -9.98 12.80
C HIS A 110 0.81 -8.82 13.39
N MET A 111 -0.04 -8.18 12.59
CA MET A 111 -0.91 -7.09 13.06
C MET A 111 -1.89 -7.56 14.14
N LYS A 112 -2.37 -8.81 14.05
CA LYS A 112 -3.20 -9.43 15.09
C LYS A 112 -2.40 -9.67 16.37
N ALA A 113 -1.19 -10.21 16.26
CA ALA A 113 -0.32 -10.49 17.40
C ALA A 113 0.09 -9.20 18.14
N ASP A 114 0.35 -8.13 17.39
CA ASP A 114 0.75 -6.84 17.93
C ASP A 114 -0.45 -6.00 18.43
N GLY A 115 -1.69 -6.50 18.27
CA GLY A 115 -2.90 -5.81 18.68
C GLY A 115 -3.20 -4.54 17.86
N THR A 116 -2.68 -4.44 16.64
CA THR A 116 -2.82 -3.26 15.78
C THR A 116 -3.95 -3.36 14.77
N LEU A 117 -4.72 -4.46 14.77
CA LEU A 117 -5.95 -4.57 13.99
C LEU A 117 -7.07 -3.80 14.69
N PRO A 118 -7.67 -2.79 14.04
CA PRO A 118 -8.79 -2.08 14.63
C PRO A 118 -10.02 -3.01 14.70
N PRO A 119 -10.90 -2.83 15.70
CA PRO A 119 -12.21 -3.43 15.70
C PRO A 119 -13.04 -2.93 14.51
N ALA A 120 -14.02 -3.73 14.06
CA ALA A 120 -14.87 -3.36 12.92
C ALA A 120 -15.69 -2.09 13.15
N SER A 121 -16.07 -1.82 14.40
CA SER A 121 -16.78 -0.59 14.79
C SER A 121 -15.99 0.68 14.46
N GLU A 122 -14.66 0.67 14.61
CA GLU A 122 -13.81 1.84 14.30
C GLU A 122 -13.76 2.16 12.80
N LEU A 123 -13.99 1.18 11.93
CA LEU A 123 -14.01 1.37 10.49
C LEU A 123 -15.42 1.64 9.94
N THR A 124 -16.45 1.49 10.78
CA THR A 124 -17.85 1.49 10.32
C THR A 124 -18.28 2.86 9.81
N ASP A 125 -17.89 3.95 10.47
CA ASP A 125 -18.31 5.28 10.04
C ASP A 125 -17.74 5.65 8.67
N GLU A 126 -16.45 5.41 8.46
CA GLU A 126 -15.78 5.63 7.18
C GLU A 126 -16.37 4.73 6.08
N ALA A 127 -16.63 3.46 6.38
CA ALA A 127 -17.28 2.56 5.43
C ALA A 127 -18.69 3.05 5.06
N LEU A 128 -19.46 3.53 6.04
CA LEU A 128 -20.81 4.04 5.81
C LEU A 128 -20.82 5.34 5.02
N ASP A 129 -19.84 6.22 5.22
CA ASP A 129 -19.74 7.47 4.46
C ASP A 129 -19.51 7.20 2.97
N ASN A 130 -18.67 6.21 2.66
CA ASN A 130 -18.38 5.79 1.28
C ASN A 130 -19.42 4.85 0.67
N ALA A 131 -20.30 4.25 1.48
CA ALA A 131 -21.33 3.34 1.00
C ALA A 131 -22.47 4.08 0.28
N ASP A 132 -22.94 3.51 -0.83
CA ASP A 132 -24.15 3.94 -1.54
C ASP A 132 -25.42 3.44 -0.83
N LEU A 133 -25.63 3.95 0.38
CA LEU A 133 -26.78 3.62 1.23
C LEU A 133 -27.62 4.88 1.48
N ASN A 134 -28.92 4.67 1.67
CA ASN A 134 -29.81 5.74 2.10
C ASN A 134 -29.39 6.26 3.50
N ARG A 135 -29.47 7.58 3.71
CA ARG A 135 -29.21 8.25 4.99
C ARG A 135 -29.89 7.58 6.20
N PHE A 136 -31.10 7.04 6.04
CA PHE A 136 -31.84 6.39 7.12
C PHE A 136 -31.21 5.05 7.50
N ILE A 137 -30.71 4.29 6.52
CA ILE A 137 -29.99 3.03 6.75
C ILE A 137 -28.64 3.33 7.42
N LYS A 138 -27.90 4.33 6.93
CA LYS A 138 -26.65 4.78 7.56
C LYS A 138 -26.87 5.13 9.03
N ALA A 139 -27.93 5.90 9.33
CA ALA A 139 -28.29 6.26 10.71
C ALA A 139 -28.66 5.05 11.57
N ALA A 140 -29.39 4.09 11.02
CA ALA A 140 -29.75 2.87 11.74
C ALA A 140 -28.52 2.00 12.08
N ILE A 141 -27.58 1.86 11.14
CA ILE A 141 -26.33 1.11 11.37
C ILE A 141 -25.46 1.83 12.41
N ARG A 142 -25.34 3.17 12.34
CA ARG A 142 -24.64 3.97 13.35
C ARG A 142 -25.22 3.90 14.75
N ALA A 143 -26.51 3.57 14.87
CA ALA A 143 -27.16 3.38 16.16
C ALA A 143 -26.86 2.01 16.78
N LEU A 144 -26.24 1.09 16.05
CA LEU A 144 -25.86 -0.22 16.59
C LEU A 144 -24.69 -0.07 17.58
N PRO A 145 -24.72 -0.78 18.72
CA PRO A 145 -23.59 -0.79 19.64
C PRO A 145 -22.34 -1.42 18.99
N ASP A 146 -21.16 -0.89 19.30
CA ASP A 146 -19.87 -1.41 18.85
C ASP A 146 -19.71 -2.90 19.12
N SER A 147 -20.19 -3.39 20.26
CA SER A 147 -20.14 -4.81 20.62
C SER A 147 -20.91 -5.70 19.65
N VAL A 148 -22.01 -5.20 19.07
CA VAL A 148 -22.80 -5.92 18.06
C VAL A 148 -22.03 -5.96 16.74
N ILE A 149 -21.47 -4.82 16.32
CA ILE A 149 -20.68 -4.73 15.09
C ILE A 149 -19.46 -5.66 15.18
N ASN A 150 -18.70 -5.58 16.27
CA ASN A 150 -17.50 -6.38 16.49
C ASN A 150 -17.79 -7.87 16.70
N ALA A 151 -18.97 -8.21 17.23
CA ALA A 151 -19.41 -9.61 17.32
C ALA A 151 -19.90 -10.17 15.98
N ALA A 152 -20.41 -9.32 15.09
CA ALA A 152 -20.89 -9.71 13.77
C ALA A 152 -19.75 -9.83 12.75
N LEU A 153 -18.80 -8.89 12.80
CA LEU A 153 -17.70 -8.77 11.85
C LEU A 153 -16.37 -8.68 12.59
N LYS A 154 -15.57 -9.74 12.43
CA LYS A 154 -14.18 -9.77 12.87
C LYS A 154 -13.28 -9.37 11.71
N ILE A 155 -12.51 -8.30 11.89
CA ILE A 155 -11.64 -7.76 10.83
C ILE A 155 -10.59 -8.79 10.38
N ASP A 156 -10.04 -9.59 11.30
CA ASP A 156 -9.08 -10.63 10.93
C ASP A 156 -9.68 -11.72 10.05
N ASP A 157 -10.92 -12.10 10.32
CA ASP A 157 -11.67 -13.08 9.55
C ASP A 157 -12.05 -12.58 8.15
N VAL A 158 -12.45 -11.30 8.04
CA VAL A 158 -12.75 -10.66 6.75
C VAL A 158 -11.48 -10.55 5.92
N LEU A 159 -10.42 -9.93 6.46
CA LEU A 159 -9.15 -9.74 5.74
C LEU A 159 -8.55 -11.07 5.28
N ARG A 160 -8.55 -12.10 6.13
CA ARG A 160 -8.04 -13.44 5.77
C ARG A 160 -8.83 -14.05 4.62
N ARG A 161 -10.17 -13.95 4.63
CA ARG A 161 -11.01 -14.45 3.53
C ARG A 161 -10.78 -13.66 2.25
N THR A 162 -10.76 -12.33 2.33
CA THR A 162 -10.45 -11.47 1.18
C THR A 162 -9.10 -11.85 0.57
N ILE A 163 -8.04 -11.98 1.37
CA ILE A 163 -6.71 -12.37 0.87
C ILE A 163 -6.74 -13.75 0.20
N ASN A 164 -7.56 -14.69 0.66
CA ASN A 164 -7.66 -16.03 0.07
C ASN A 164 -8.51 -16.07 -1.20
N GLU A 165 -9.57 -15.28 -1.27
CA GLU A 165 -10.51 -15.23 -2.39
C GLU A 165 -10.02 -14.34 -3.54
N LEU A 166 -9.11 -13.41 -3.24
CA LEU A 166 -8.55 -12.51 -4.25
C LEU A 166 -7.72 -13.29 -5.29
N ASP A 167 -8.06 -13.08 -6.56
CA ASP A 167 -7.26 -13.51 -7.70
C ASP A 167 -6.07 -12.56 -7.87
N LEU A 168 -5.03 -12.79 -7.07
CA LEU A 168 -3.79 -12.01 -7.12
C LEU A 168 -3.10 -12.06 -8.48
N ARG A 169 -3.28 -13.12 -9.28
CA ARG A 169 -2.70 -13.17 -10.62
C ARG A 169 -3.37 -12.16 -11.52
N SER A 170 -4.71 -12.16 -11.54
CA SER A 170 -5.50 -11.18 -12.28
C SER A 170 -5.19 -9.76 -11.79
N LEU A 171 -5.14 -9.55 -10.47
CA LEU A 171 -4.86 -8.24 -9.88
C LEU A 171 -3.49 -7.69 -10.30
N LEU A 172 -2.45 -8.50 -10.19
CA LEU A 172 -1.08 -8.10 -10.56
C LEU A 172 -0.90 -7.89 -12.06
N THR A 173 -1.71 -8.53 -12.91
CA THR A 173 -1.67 -8.31 -14.37
C THR A 173 -2.34 -6.98 -14.75
N ASN A 174 -3.25 -6.47 -13.91
CA ASN A 174 -4.05 -5.28 -14.18
C ASN A 174 -3.68 -4.08 -13.27
N LEU A 175 -2.43 -4.00 -12.79
CA LEU A 175 -1.98 -2.93 -11.89
C LEU A 175 -2.12 -1.50 -12.45
N ASN A 176 -2.23 -1.36 -13.77
CA ASN A 176 -2.37 -0.08 -14.46
C ASN A 176 -3.83 0.36 -14.66
N ASP A 177 -4.81 -0.46 -14.25
CA ASP A 177 -6.24 -0.17 -14.38
C ASP A 177 -6.88 -0.03 -12.98
N PRO A 178 -6.96 1.19 -12.42
CA PRO A 178 -7.48 1.41 -11.07
C PRO A 178 -8.95 1.02 -10.91
N ASP A 179 -9.74 1.09 -11.99
CA ASP A 179 -11.16 0.74 -11.95
C ASP A 179 -11.34 -0.77 -11.87
N GLU A 180 -10.52 -1.52 -12.60
CA GLU A 180 -10.48 -2.98 -12.55
C GLU A 180 -9.98 -3.50 -11.19
N LEU A 181 -8.88 -2.92 -10.68
CA LEU A 181 -8.34 -3.20 -9.34
C LEU A 181 -9.42 -3.03 -8.27
N THR A 182 -10.08 -1.88 -8.27
CA THR A 182 -11.14 -1.55 -7.32
C THR A 182 -12.29 -2.55 -7.41
N ARG A 183 -12.69 -2.95 -8.62
CA ARG A 183 -13.77 -3.92 -8.82
C ARG A 183 -13.43 -5.29 -8.25
N GLN A 184 -12.22 -5.80 -8.51
CA GLN A 184 -11.78 -7.11 -8.02
C GLN A 184 -11.65 -7.14 -6.49
N ILE A 185 -11.06 -6.09 -5.92
CA ILE A 185 -10.92 -5.95 -4.46
C ILE A 185 -12.31 -5.86 -3.82
N ASN A 186 -13.21 -5.01 -4.34
CA ASN A 186 -14.56 -4.85 -3.79
C ASN A 186 -15.38 -6.14 -3.84
N ALA A 187 -15.24 -6.92 -4.92
CA ALA A 187 -15.89 -8.23 -5.03
C ALA A 187 -15.40 -9.18 -3.92
N ALA A 188 -14.07 -9.33 -3.77
CA ALA A 188 -13.48 -10.20 -2.75
C ALA A 188 -13.79 -9.73 -1.31
N VAL A 189 -13.83 -8.42 -1.06
CA VAL A 189 -14.22 -7.87 0.25
C VAL A 189 -15.70 -8.15 0.52
N THR A 190 -16.58 -7.93 -0.46
CA THR A 190 -18.03 -8.19 -0.32
C THR A 190 -18.31 -9.65 0.00
N ASP A 191 -17.68 -10.57 -0.74
CA ASP A 191 -17.84 -12.00 -0.51
C ASP A 191 -17.26 -12.44 0.83
N ALA A 192 -16.12 -11.90 1.25
CA ALA A 192 -15.54 -12.15 2.56
C ALA A 192 -16.42 -11.67 3.72
N VAL A 193 -16.99 -10.46 3.61
CA VAL A 193 -17.93 -9.89 4.60
C VAL A 193 -19.17 -10.77 4.70
N LYS A 194 -19.79 -11.11 3.57
CA LYS A 194 -20.96 -12.00 3.51
C LYS A 194 -20.66 -13.35 4.15
N SER A 195 -19.53 -13.96 3.79
CA SER A 195 -19.10 -15.26 4.32
C SER A 195 -18.82 -15.20 5.82
N SER A 196 -18.23 -14.10 6.31
CA SER A 196 -18.02 -13.88 7.75
C SER A 196 -19.33 -13.78 8.50
N LEU A 197 -20.29 -13.01 7.99
CA LEU A 197 -21.62 -12.89 8.60
C LEU A 197 -22.37 -14.23 8.62
N VAL A 198 -22.33 -14.98 7.53
CA VAL A 198 -22.97 -16.31 7.45
C VAL A 198 -22.31 -17.30 8.41
N ALA A 199 -20.98 -17.29 8.52
CA ALA A 199 -20.27 -18.12 9.51
C ALA A 199 -20.70 -17.76 10.94
N ARG A 200 -20.84 -16.47 11.25
CA ARG A 200 -21.30 -16.02 12.56
C ARG A 200 -22.73 -16.46 12.88
N LEU A 201 -23.63 -16.41 11.91
CA LEU A 201 -25.01 -16.90 12.07
C LEU A 201 -25.08 -18.41 12.31
N ARG A 202 -24.14 -19.18 11.74
CA ARG A 202 -24.02 -20.62 11.99
C ARG A 202 -23.50 -20.91 13.40
N ASP A 203 -22.55 -20.14 13.91
CA ASP A 203 -22.00 -20.30 15.27
C ASP A 203 -23.00 -19.93 16.40
N LEU A 204 -24.13 -19.31 16.05
CA LEU A 204 -25.19 -18.93 17.00
C LEU A 204 -26.30 -19.98 17.14
N HIS A 205 -26.28 -21.05 16.34
CA HIS A 205 -27.20 -22.20 16.42
C HIS A 205 -26.44 -23.45 16.89
#